data_AF-A0A7S4VKN2-F1
#
_entry.id   AF-A0A7S4VKN2-F1
#
_cell.length_a   1.000
_cell.length_b   1.000
_cell.length_c   1.000
_cell.angle_alpha   90.00
_cell.angle_beta   90.00
_cell.angle_gamma   90.00
#
_symmetry.space_group_name_H-M   'P 1'
#
loop_
_entity.id
_entity.type
_entity.pdbx_description
1 polymer ?
#
loop_
_entity_poly.entity_id
_entity_poly.type
_entity_poly.pdbx_seq_one_letter_code
_entity_poly.pdbx_strand_id
1 'polypeptide(L)'
;QVSSEASHQWRPRAIMEAYRPSAASAGAVLVQLPGPTTVAPGAGILVVRPATAPQKLAQPWAASAQPVVLLAAPRVLVPSAVTAAPQAGPFPAWPQARPVAWRPAVRLSAAASWVPPASGNMVPLGPTPSLSLVPPAPVKDTRQESDLLDEIKPGKNMCDELTNNVRLVSLGCYCGPKLSFQQIGRGAETLPFDWIRTRLEGVLHFLRSGFAGFYDFDTREPVPGAAGMVMYRGYLHSFWHDDPQEPAMRERYNRRIHRLQTINAEQQPVLFVRSIGSTDELPHALELLSELVHRFGRQARLLLIVDFQSNPHGPIVVQGQPSLLIYYFNRDFHDTRGLGPYNDPVRCGLDWAVGRDVGAAVYPSLEAAAAMAQPMDFGYNGLGGLRAFEEAPGSRLRVQMLAASGGGGLAARAASIDAAAPAG
;
A
#
# COMPACT_ATOMS: atom_id res chain seq x y z
N GLN A 1 19.30 -24.18 -39.51
CA GLN A 1 19.20 -22.94 -38.72
C GLN A 1 17.85 -22.97 -38.01
N VAL A 2 17.83 -23.37 -36.75
CA VAL A 2 16.65 -23.31 -35.89
C VAL A 2 16.81 -22.04 -35.07
N SER A 3 16.03 -21.01 -35.37
CA SER A 3 16.02 -19.77 -34.59
C SER A 3 15.31 -20.04 -33.27
N SER A 4 16.07 -20.05 -32.18
CA SER A 4 15.51 -20.06 -30.83
C SER A 4 14.85 -18.70 -30.57
N GLU A 5 13.53 -18.63 -30.74
CA GLU A 5 12.73 -17.59 -30.09
C GLU A 5 12.84 -17.80 -28.58
N ALA A 6 13.72 -17.01 -27.96
CA ALA A 6 13.76 -16.86 -26.51
C ALA A 6 12.49 -16.13 -26.09
N SER A 7 11.42 -16.89 -25.88
CA SER A 7 10.21 -16.39 -25.24
C SER A 7 10.62 -15.76 -23.91
N HIS A 8 10.41 -14.45 -23.81
CA HIS A 8 10.60 -13.68 -22.59
C HIS A 8 9.56 -14.15 -21.57
N GLN A 9 9.87 -15.27 -20.91
CA GLN A 9 9.05 -15.82 -19.85
C GLN A 9 9.20 -14.91 -18.63
N TRP A 10 8.22 -14.03 -18.45
CA TRP A 10 8.10 -13.14 -17.29
C TRP A 10 8.20 -13.97 -15.99
N ARG A 11 9.15 -13.63 -15.11
CA ARG A 11 9.39 -14.32 -13.83
C ARG A 11 9.05 -13.38 -12.66
N PRO A 12 7.86 -13.52 -12.04
CA PRO A 12 7.47 -12.67 -10.90
C PRO A 12 8.42 -12.74 -9.69
N ARG A 13 9.28 -13.78 -9.62
CA ARG A 13 10.30 -13.94 -8.57
C ARG A 13 11.32 -12.80 -8.53
N ALA A 14 11.66 -12.21 -9.69
CA ALA A 14 12.64 -11.12 -9.77
C ALA A 14 12.14 -9.82 -9.11
N ILE A 15 10.83 -9.58 -9.16
CA ILE A 15 10.21 -8.41 -8.54
C ILE A 15 10.37 -8.50 -7.02
N MET A 16 10.02 -9.64 -6.40
CA MET A 16 10.17 -9.84 -4.95
C MET A 16 11.63 -9.88 -4.48
N GLU A 17 12.55 -10.45 -5.28
CA GLU A 17 13.98 -10.40 -4.97
C GLU A 17 14.53 -8.97 -4.92
N ALA A 18 14.01 -8.06 -5.75
CA ALA A 18 14.36 -6.64 -5.72
C ALA A 18 13.78 -5.89 -4.49
N TYR A 19 12.75 -6.44 -3.83
CA TYR A 19 12.23 -5.91 -2.56
C TYR A 19 12.96 -6.43 -1.33
N ARG A 20 13.90 -7.38 -1.48
CA ARG A 20 14.67 -7.88 -0.36
C ARG A 20 15.62 -6.76 0.11
N PRO A 21 15.51 -6.25 1.35
CA PRO A 21 16.49 -5.31 1.88
C PRO A 21 17.88 -5.94 1.78
N SER A 22 18.85 -5.21 1.23
CA SER A 22 20.25 -5.64 1.23
C SER A 22 20.66 -5.96 2.67
N ALA A 23 21.29 -7.13 2.89
CA ALA A 23 21.76 -7.54 4.21
C ALA A 23 22.77 -6.57 4.84
N ALA A 24 23.27 -5.58 4.08
CA ALA A 24 24.28 -4.63 4.49
C ALA A 24 23.82 -3.52 5.45
N SER A 25 22.53 -3.37 5.78
CA SER A 25 22.03 -2.33 6.69
C SER A 25 21.78 -2.77 8.13
N ALA A 26 21.96 -4.05 8.47
CA ALA A 26 21.83 -4.54 9.84
C ALA A 26 23.18 -4.45 10.58
N GLY A 27 23.57 -3.24 10.96
CA GLY A 27 24.65 -3.04 11.93
C GLY A 27 24.21 -3.58 13.30
N ALA A 28 24.69 -4.77 13.66
CA ALA A 28 24.47 -5.32 14.99
C ALA A 28 25.20 -4.45 16.03
N VAL A 29 24.44 -3.64 16.77
CA VAL A 29 24.95 -2.97 17.98
C VAL A 29 24.97 -4.01 19.09
N LEU A 30 26.16 -4.57 19.34
CA LEU A 30 26.40 -5.44 20.48
C LEU A 30 26.46 -4.57 21.75
N VAL A 31 25.34 -4.44 22.47
CA VAL A 31 25.34 -3.80 23.79
C VAL A 31 25.93 -4.77 24.79
N GLN A 32 27.17 -4.52 25.19
CA GLN A 32 27.88 -5.28 26.21
C GLN A 32 27.41 -4.79 27.59
N LEU A 33 26.57 -5.57 28.25
CA LEU A 33 26.16 -5.31 29.64
C LEU A 33 27.30 -5.73 30.60
N PRO A 34 27.64 -4.91 31.62
CA PRO A 34 28.63 -5.29 32.63
C PRO A 34 28.05 -6.35 33.58
N GLY A 35 28.93 -7.29 33.97
CA GLY A 35 28.60 -8.53 34.67
C GLY A 35 28.14 -8.41 36.13
N PRO A 36 27.87 -9.56 36.78
CA PRO A 36 27.06 -9.62 38.00
C PRO A 36 27.86 -9.53 39.30
N THR A 37 27.23 -8.88 40.28
CA THR A 37 27.63 -8.84 41.68
C THR A 37 27.26 -10.16 42.39
N THR A 38 28.20 -10.64 43.20
CA THR A 38 28.18 -11.72 44.21
C THR A 38 26.82 -12.22 44.73
N VAL A 39 26.64 -13.55 44.68
CA VAL A 39 25.56 -14.32 45.30
C VAL A 39 25.94 -14.75 46.72
N ALA A 40 25.04 -14.53 47.69
CA ALA A 40 25.07 -15.16 49.02
C ALA A 40 24.27 -16.50 49.00
N PRO A 41 24.65 -17.53 49.78
CA PRO A 41 24.03 -18.84 49.70
C PRO A 41 22.83 -18.95 50.65
N GLY A 42 21.72 -19.51 50.16
CA GLY A 42 20.69 -20.10 51.03
C GLY A 42 19.26 -19.83 50.62
N ALA A 43 18.73 -20.59 49.67
CA ALA A 43 17.31 -20.95 49.60
C ALA A 43 17.14 -22.14 48.65
N GLY A 44 16.58 -23.24 49.16
CA GLY A 44 16.40 -24.49 48.42
C GLY A 44 15.41 -24.36 47.27
N ILE A 45 15.76 -24.98 46.14
CA ILE A 45 14.89 -25.11 44.97
C ILE A 45 14.05 -26.37 45.13
N LEU A 46 12.73 -26.19 45.25
CA LEU A 46 11.73 -27.25 45.14
C LEU A 46 11.57 -27.62 43.66
N VAL A 47 12.10 -28.78 43.26
CA VAL A 47 11.92 -29.34 41.92
C VAL A 47 10.58 -30.07 41.87
N VAL A 48 9.55 -29.43 41.32
CA VAL A 48 8.29 -30.09 40.95
C VAL A 48 8.46 -30.67 39.54
N ARG A 49 8.52 -31.99 39.44
CA ARG A 49 8.43 -32.73 38.17
C ARG A 49 6.99 -32.68 37.63
N PRO A 50 6.75 -32.40 36.34
CA PRO A 50 5.42 -32.60 35.77
C PRO A 50 5.18 -34.10 35.54
N ALA A 51 4.04 -34.57 36.03
CA ALA A 51 3.58 -35.94 35.88
C ALA A 51 3.11 -36.23 34.45
N THR A 52 3.43 -37.44 34.03
CA THR A 52 2.99 -38.13 32.82
C THR A 52 1.47 -38.17 32.66
N ALA A 53 1.02 -37.97 31.42
CA ALA A 53 -0.36 -38.12 30.97
C ALA A 53 -0.94 -39.53 31.21
N PRO A 54 -2.27 -39.65 31.31
CA PRO A 54 -2.95 -40.88 30.93
C PRO A 54 -4.03 -40.67 29.84
N GLN A 55 -3.93 -41.57 28.86
CA GLN A 55 -4.97 -42.38 28.21
C GLN A 55 -6.34 -41.76 27.87
N LYS A 56 -6.61 -41.83 26.55
CA LYS A 56 -7.93 -41.76 25.91
C LYS A 56 -8.88 -42.84 26.46
N LEU A 57 -10.05 -42.41 26.91
CA LEU A 57 -11.25 -43.23 27.00
C LEU A 57 -12.39 -42.49 26.31
N ALA A 58 -12.91 -43.11 25.26
CA ALA A 58 -14.07 -42.66 24.51
C ALA A 58 -15.35 -43.06 25.26
N GLN A 59 -16.30 -42.13 25.41
CA GLN A 59 -17.73 -42.41 25.59
C GLN A 59 -18.61 -41.21 25.18
N PRO A 60 -19.88 -41.44 24.82
CA PRO A 60 -20.65 -40.60 23.91
C PRO A 60 -21.46 -39.49 24.61
N TRP A 61 -21.74 -38.44 23.84
CA TRP A 61 -22.59 -37.32 24.24
C TRP A 61 -24.08 -37.71 24.13
N ALA A 62 -24.78 -37.66 25.25
CA ALA A 62 -26.24 -37.62 25.29
C ALA A 62 -26.68 -36.18 25.58
N ALA A 63 -27.60 -35.67 24.77
CA ALA A 63 -28.14 -34.33 24.86
C ALA A 63 -28.96 -34.15 26.15
N SER A 64 -28.57 -33.18 26.98
CA SER A 64 -29.41 -32.63 28.04
C SER A 64 -29.55 -31.13 27.79
N ALA A 65 -30.73 -30.73 27.33
CA ALA A 65 -31.10 -29.33 27.22
C ALA A 65 -31.48 -28.81 28.61
N GLN A 66 -30.73 -27.83 29.10
CA GLN A 66 -31.12 -27.00 30.25
C GLN A 66 -31.60 -25.63 29.72
N PRO A 67 -32.65 -25.04 30.31
CA PRO A 67 -33.16 -23.75 29.87
C PRO A 67 -32.20 -22.62 30.25
N VAL A 68 -31.87 -21.78 29.26
CA VAL A 68 -31.12 -20.53 29.47
C VAL A 68 -32.04 -19.51 30.15
N VAL A 69 -31.73 -19.18 31.40
CA VAL A 69 -32.31 -18.04 32.09
C VAL A 69 -31.58 -16.78 31.62
N LEU A 70 -32.26 -15.93 30.84
CA LEU A 70 -31.77 -14.60 30.48
C LEU A 70 -31.85 -13.68 31.72
N LEU A 71 -30.69 -13.47 32.37
CA LEU A 71 -30.51 -12.37 33.31
C LEU A 71 -30.10 -11.12 32.51
N ALA A 72 -30.95 -10.10 32.56
CA ALA A 72 -30.66 -8.79 31.99
C ALA A 72 -29.45 -8.18 32.69
N ALA A 73 -28.42 -7.83 31.92
CA ALA A 73 -27.26 -7.12 32.42
C ALA A 73 -27.63 -5.68 32.83
N PRO A 74 -27.06 -5.15 33.94
CA PRO A 74 -27.32 -3.78 34.35
C PRO A 74 -26.72 -2.79 33.35
N ARG A 75 -27.52 -1.81 32.93
CA ARG A 75 -27.06 -0.64 32.18
C ARG A 75 -26.11 0.18 33.05
N VAL A 76 -24.81 0.08 32.79
CA VAL A 76 -23.83 1.03 33.30
C VAL A 76 -23.88 2.27 32.42
N LEU A 77 -24.46 3.35 32.96
CA LEU A 77 -24.36 4.69 32.41
C LEU A 77 -22.92 5.18 32.61
N VAL A 78 -22.10 5.14 31.55
CA VAL A 78 -20.80 5.81 31.53
C VAL A 78 -21.03 7.26 31.10
N PRO A 79 -20.59 8.28 31.87
CA PRO A 79 -20.67 9.66 31.43
C PRO A 79 -19.71 9.90 30.25
N SER A 80 -20.26 10.33 29.12
CA SER A 80 -19.48 10.83 27.97
C SER A 80 -18.80 12.15 28.34
N ALA A 81 -17.57 12.08 28.84
CA ALA A 81 -16.64 13.20 28.78
C ALA A 81 -15.98 13.19 27.40
N VAL A 82 -16.41 14.11 26.53
CA VAL A 82 -15.72 14.40 25.27
C VAL A 82 -14.43 15.15 25.63
N THR A 83 -13.35 14.42 25.87
CA THR A 83 -12.01 15.00 25.89
C THR A 83 -11.63 15.37 24.45
N ALA A 84 -11.42 16.67 24.23
CA ALA A 84 -10.91 17.18 22.96
C ALA A 84 -9.57 16.50 22.62
N ALA A 85 -9.50 15.89 21.44
CA ALA A 85 -8.28 15.25 20.95
C ALA A 85 -7.18 16.31 20.72
N PRO A 86 -5.90 15.97 20.94
CA PRO A 86 -4.78 16.83 20.58
C PRO A 86 -4.80 17.10 19.07
N GLN A 87 -4.72 18.37 18.68
CA GLN A 87 -4.62 18.75 17.27
C GLN A 87 -3.22 18.41 16.76
N ALA A 88 -3.13 17.38 15.91
CA ALA A 88 -1.99 17.24 15.01
C ALA A 88 -1.95 18.51 14.13
N GLY A 89 -0.80 19.17 14.08
CA GLY A 89 -0.63 20.38 13.26
C GLY A 89 -0.96 20.06 11.79
N PRO A 90 -1.68 20.95 11.07
CA PRO A 90 -2.01 20.71 9.67
C PRO A 90 -0.73 20.64 8.83
N PHE A 91 -0.71 19.73 7.84
CA PHE A 91 0.31 19.78 6.79
C PHE A 91 0.34 21.17 6.13
N PRO A 92 1.51 21.63 5.64
CA PRO A 92 1.58 22.86 4.90
C PRO A 92 0.55 22.84 3.75
N ALA A 93 -0.29 23.88 3.70
CA ALA A 93 -1.26 24.03 2.64
C ALA A 93 -0.52 24.06 1.30
N TRP A 94 -0.74 23.03 0.48
CA TRP A 94 -0.19 22.98 -0.87
C TRP A 94 -0.79 24.13 -1.68
N PRO A 95 0.01 24.80 -2.54
CA PRO A 95 -0.56 25.74 -3.49
C PRO A 95 -1.59 24.96 -4.31
N GLN A 96 -2.86 25.34 -4.20
CA GLN A 96 -3.92 24.71 -4.97
C GLN A 96 -3.55 24.84 -6.44
N ALA A 97 -3.32 23.70 -7.10
CA ALA A 97 -3.19 23.67 -8.53
C ALA A 97 -4.45 24.32 -9.10
N ARG A 98 -4.29 25.41 -9.85
CA ARG A 98 -5.43 26.06 -10.49
C ARG A 98 -6.19 25.00 -11.29
N PRO A 99 -7.52 24.88 -11.15
CA PRO A 99 -8.28 23.91 -11.93
C PRO A 99 -8.06 24.23 -13.41
N VAL A 100 -7.36 23.34 -14.11
CA VAL A 100 -7.33 23.35 -15.56
C VAL A 100 -8.72 22.93 -16.00
N ALA A 101 -9.50 23.89 -16.50
CA ALA A 101 -10.85 23.64 -16.99
C ALA A 101 -10.79 22.56 -18.08
N TRP A 102 -11.20 21.35 -17.73
CA TRP A 102 -11.41 20.26 -18.67
C TRP A 102 -12.57 20.65 -19.57
N ARG A 103 -12.28 21.10 -20.80
CA ARG A 103 -13.30 21.25 -21.84
C ARG A 103 -13.61 19.86 -22.38
N PRO A 104 -14.87 19.37 -22.34
CA PRO A 104 -15.22 18.18 -23.08
C PRO A 104 -14.97 18.45 -24.57
N ALA A 105 -14.28 17.53 -25.22
CA ALA A 105 -14.12 17.55 -26.67
C ALA A 105 -15.52 17.46 -27.31
N VAL A 106 -16.07 18.61 -27.72
CA VAL A 106 -17.21 18.66 -28.61
C VAL A 106 -16.74 18.05 -29.93
N ARG A 107 -17.18 16.82 -30.22
CA ARG A 107 -17.14 16.28 -31.58
C ARG A 107 -17.99 17.19 -32.46
N LEU A 108 -17.35 18.04 -33.25
CA LEU A 108 -17.97 18.63 -34.42
C LEU A 108 -18.23 17.49 -35.42
N SER A 109 -19.49 17.05 -35.46
CA SER A 109 -20.03 16.25 -36.56
C SER A 109 -19.98 17.13 -37.81
N ALA A 110 -19.00 16.89 -38.68
CA ALA A 110 -19.01 17.42 -40.03
C ALA A 110 -20.03 16.59 -40.84
N ALA A 111 -21.24 17.11 -40.97
CA ALA A 111 -22.19 16.66 -41.97
C ALA A 111 -21.65 17.06 -43.36
N ALA A 112 -20.91 16.14 -44.00
CA ALA A 112 -20.58 16.25 -45.41
C ALA A 112 -21.82 15.83 -46.21
N SER A 113 -22.52 16.82 -46.77
CA SER A 113 -23.56 16.64 -47.77
C SER A 113 -22.99 15.94 -49.00
N TRP A 114 -23.41 14.70 -49.22
CA TRP A 114 -23.16 13.94 -50.44
C TRP A 114 -24.07 14.46 -51.56
N VAL A 115 -23.48 15.01 -52.63
CA VAL A 115 -24.17 15.33 -53.89
C VAL A 115 -23.71 14.28 -54.92
N PRO A 116 -24.62 13.54 -55.57
CA PRO A 116 -24.21 12.61 -56.62
C PRO A 116 -23.91 13.38 -57.92
N PRO A 117 -22.77 13.17 -58.59
CA PRO A 117 -22.62 13.62 -59.96
C PRO A 117 -23.31 12.64 -60.92
N ALA A 118 -23.92 13.23 -61.93
CA ALA A 118 -24.63 12.57 -63.01
C ALA A 118 -23.71 11.71 -63.90
N SER A 119 -24.30 10.62 -64.37
CA SER A 119 -23.99 9.82 -65.56
C SER A 119 -22.94 10.36 -66.54
N GLY A 120 -21.86 9.60 -66.75
CA GLY A 120 -20.93 9.81 -67.86
C GLY A 120 -19.90 8.70 -68.02
N ASN A 121 -20.05 7.92 -69.09
CA ASN A 121 -19.08 7.07 -69.79
C ASN A 121 -18.46 5.85 -69.08
N MET A 122 -18.88 4.67 -69.52
CA MET A 122 -18.22 3.38 -69.27
C MET A 122 -16.89 3.30 -70.02
N VAL A 123 -15.79 3.23 -69.28
CA VAL A 123 -14.46 2.84 -69.77
C VAL A 123 -14.29 1.34 -69.53
N PRO A 124 -13.76 0.55 -70.49
CA PRO A 124 -13.58 -0.89 -70.33
C PRO A 124 -12.55 -1.20 -69.22
N LEU A 125 -12.96 -2.04 -68.28
CA LEU A 125 -12.14 -2.54 -67.18
C LEU A 125 -10.95 -3.36 -67.73
N GLY A 126 -9.74 -2.82 -67.58
CA GLY A 126 -8.50 -3.57 -67.74
C GLY A 126 -8.33 -4.63 -66.63
N PRO A 127 -7.41 -5.60 -66.81
CA PRO A 127 -7.22 -6.69 -65.87
C PRO A 127 -6.89 -6.15 -64.47
N THR A 128 -7.71 -6.53 -63.50
CA THR A 128 -7.58 -6.15 -62.09
C THR A 128 -6.19 -6.53 -61.60
N PRO A 129 -5.35 -5.58 -61.14
CA PRO A 129 -4.06 -5.93 -60.55
C PRO A 129 -4.34 -6.81 -59.34
N SER A 130 -3.72 -8.00 -59.32
CA SER A 130 -3.75 -8.90 -58.17
C SER A 130 -3.20 -8.14 -56.98
N LEU A 131 -4.10 -7.71 -56.08
CA LEU A 131 -3.73 -7.09 -54.82
C LEU A 131 -3.02 -8.16 -54.00
N SER A 132 -1.69 -8.16 -54.06
CA SER A 132 -0.85 -8.92 -53.17
C SER A 132 -1.17 -8.45 -51.75
N LEU A 133 -1.92 -9.28 -51.02
CA LEU A 133 -2.26 -9.07 -49.61
C LEU A 133 -0.95 -9.04 -48.83
N VAL A 134 -0.43 -7.83 -48.61
CA VAL A 134 0.64 -7.61 -47.63
C VAL A 134 0.07 -8.09 -46.30
N PRO A 135 0.66 -9.12 -45.66
CA PRO A 135 0.18 -9.56 -44.37
C PRO A 135 0.22 -8.38 -43.40
N PRO A 136 -0.85 -8.14 -42.63
CA PRO A 136 -0.89 -7.01 -41.70
C PRO A 136 0.33 -7.12 -40.78
N ALA A 137 1.01 -5.98 -40.59
CA ALA A 137 2.15 -5.91 -39.68
C ALA A 137 1.74 -6.47 -38.31
N PRO A 138 2.62 -7.22 -37.62
CA PRO A 138 2.31 -7.77 -36.31
C PRO A 138 1.86 -6.62 -35.38
N VAL A 139 0.67 -6.77 -34.81
CA VAL A 139 0.13 -5.82 -33.84
C VAL A 139 1.09 -5.82 -32.65
N LYS A 140 1.74 -4.68 -32.38
CA LYS A 140 2.58 -4.53 -31.19
C LYS A 140 1.69 -4.77 -29.96
N ASP A 141 2.10 -5.65 -29.05
CA ASP A 141 1.43 -5.83 -27.77
C ASP A 141 1.52 -4.49 -27.02
N THR A 142 0.38 -3.81 -26.87
CA THR A 142 0.26 -2.52 -26.17
C THR A 142 -0.05 -2.72 -24.68
N ARG A 143 0.00 -3.96 -24.17
CA ARG A 143 -0.23 -4.22 -22.75
C ARG A 143 0.94 -3.69 -21.92
N GLN A 144 0.59 -3.04 -20.82
CA GLN A 144 1.54 -2.62 -19.80
C GLN A 144 1.67 -3.69 -18.72
N GLU A 145 2.65 -3.57 -17.83
CA GLU A 145 2.89 -4.59 -16.82
C GLU A 145 1.72 -4.71 -15.84
N SER A 146 1.01 -3.62 -15.53
CA SER A 146 -0.17 -3.71 -14.67
C SER A 146 -1.31 -4.53 -15.30
N ASP A 147 -1.40 -4.58 -16.64
CA ASP A 147 -2.37 -5.42 -17.33
C ASP A 147 -2.03 -6.91 -17.13
N LEU A 148 -0.74 -7.26 -17.19
CA LEU A 148 -0.26 -8.62 -16.90
C LEU A 148 -0.49 -9.01 -15.44
N LEU A 149 -0.34 -8.07 -14.51
CA LEU A 149 -0.61 -8.29 -13.09
C LEU A 149 -2.12 -8.44 -12.81
N ASP A 150 -2.98 -7.72 -13.53
CA ASP A 150 -4.44 -7.87 -13.47
C ASP A 150 -4.89 -9.24 -14.02
N GLU A 151 -4.15 -9.83 -14.96
CA GLU A 151 -4.41 -11.15 -15.56
C GLU A 151 -3.95 -12.35 -14.69
N ILE A 152 -3.24 -12.11 -13.58
CA ILE A 152 -2.81 -13.18 -12.67
C ILE A 152 -4.04 -13.93 -12.17
N LYS A 153 -4.05 -15.26 -12.38
CA LYS A 153 -5.14 -16.13 -11.93
C LYS A 153 -5.39 -15.90 -10.43
N PRO A 154 -6.59 -15.44 -10.03
CA PRO A 154 -6.90 -15.25 -8.63
C PRO A 154 -6.75 -16.55 -7.84
N GLY A 155 -6.33 -16.43 -6.59
CA GLY A 155 -6.31 -17.56 -5.67
C GLY A 155 -7.71 -18.06 -5.33
N LYS A 156 -7.79 -19.18 -4.63
CA LYS A 156 -9.04 -19.69 -4.08
C LYS A 156 -9.63 -18.63 -3.14
N ASN A 157 -10.95 -18.39 -3.20
CA ASN A 157 -11.60 -17.52 -2.22
C ASN A 157 -11.38 -18.08 -0.80
N MET A 158 -10.68 -17.30 0.03
CA MET A 158 -10.35 -17.64 1.43
C MET A 158 -11.31 -16.99 2.44
N CYS A 159 -12.33 -16.28 1.94
CA CYS A 159 -13.31 -15.54 2.73
C CYS A 159 -14.66 -16.27 2.76
N ASP A 160 -15.39 -16.13 3.85
CA ASP A 160 -16.77 -16.59 3.98
C ASP A 160 -17.78 -15.52 3.52
N GLU A 161 -19.08 -15.83 3.59
CA GLU A 161 -20.15 -14.96 3.11
C GLU A 161 -20.14 -13.57 3.78
N LEU A 162 -19.92 -13.49 5.10
CA LEU A 162 -19.93 -12.21 5.82
C LEU A 162 -18.75 -11.33 5.40
N THR A 163 -17.55 -11.90 5.36
CA THR A 163 -16.35 -11.18 4.94
C THR A 163 -16.33 -10.87 3.44
N ASN A 164 -17.04 -11.65 2.62
CA ASN A 164 -17.26 -11.37 1.19
C ASN A 164 -18.08 -10.10 0.94
N ASN A 165 -18.93 -9.70 1.90
CA ASN A 165 -19.73 -8.47 1.81
C ASN A 165 -18.94 -7.19 2.15
N VAL A 166 -17.73 -7.30 2.70
CA VAL A 166 -16.84 -6.15 2.97
C VAL A 166 -16.08 -5.79 1.69
N ARG A 167 -16.21 -4.56 1.19
CA ARG A 167 -15.41 -4.13 0.02
C ARG A 167 -13.97 -3.86 0.44
N LEU A 168 -13.00 -4.31 -0.37
CA LEU A 168 -11.57 -4.05 -0.16
C LEU A 168 -11.09 -2.93 -1.07
N VAL A 169 -10.30 -2.01 -0.53
CA VAL A 169 -9.68 -0.91 -1.29
C VAL A 169 -8.22 -0.77 -0.87
N SER A 170 -7.28 -0.91 -1.81
CA SER A 170 -5.88 -0.55 -1.56
C SER A 170 -5.74 0.98 -1.57
N LEU A 171 -4.93 1.51 -0.65
CA LEU A 171 -4.50 2.91 -0.65
C LEU A 171 -3.04 3.08 -1.10
N GLY A 172 -2.44 2.03 -1.68
CA GLY A 172 -1.14 2.08 -2.33
C GLY A 172 0.03 1.80 -1.39
N CYS A 173 1.02 2.70 -1.37
CA CYS A 173 2.42 2.48 -0.99
C CYS A 173 3.20 1.62 -2.00
N TYR A 174 2.67 0.45 -2.38
CA TYR A 174 3.13 -0.37 -3.51
C TYR A 174 2.08 -1.46 -3.84
N CYS A 175 2.40 -2.38 -4.77
CA CYS A 175 1.47 -3.40 -5.27
C CYS A 175 1.10 -4.54 -4.30
N GLY A 176 1.80 -4.66 -3.16
CA GLY A 176 1.63 -5.76 -2.19
C GLY A 176 0.18 -5.99 -1.71
N PRO A 177 -0.57 -4.96 -1.29
CA PRO A 177 -1.96 -5.13 -0.87
C PRO A 177 -2.86 -5.70 -1.96
N LYS A 178 -2.75 -5.19 -3.20
CA LYS A 178 -3.53 -5.69 -4.35
C LYS A 178 -3.20 -7.14 -4.67
N LEU A 179 -1.92 -7.50 -4.71
CA LEU A 179 -1.51 -8.89 -4.93
C LEU A 179 -2.06 -9.81 -3.83
N SER A 180 -2.08 -9.34 -2.58
CA SER A 180 -2.69 -10.07 -1.45
C SER A 180 -4.20 -10.24 -1.64
N PHE A 181 -4.91 -9.24 -2.15
CA PHE A 181 -6.34 -9.37 -2.48
C PHE A 181 -6.57 -10.44 -3.55
N GLN A 182 -5.76 -10.45 -4.61
CA GLN A 182 -5.86 -11.46 -5.67
C GLN A 182 -5.60 -12.87 -5.10
N GLN A 183 -4.63 -13.02 -4.22
CA GLN A 183 -4.29 -14.31 -3.60
C GLN A 183 -5.38 -14.88 -2.70
N ILE A 184 -6.10 -14.03 -1.96
CA ILE A 184 -7.25 -14.48 -1.16
C ILE A 184 -8.55 -14.62 -1.97
N GLY A 185 -8.48 -14.47 -3.30
CA GLY A 185 -9.61 -14.58 -4.22
C GLY A 185 -10.55 -13.37 -4.22
N ARG A 186 -10.07 -12.20 -3.78
CA ARG A 186 -10.84 -10.94 -3.64
C ARG A 186 -10.32 -9.78 -4.49
N GLY A 187 -9.37 -10.03 -5.39
CA GLY A 187 -8.68 -8.99 -6.18
C GLY A 187 -9.34 -8.62 -7.52
N ALA A 188 -10.63 -8.91 -7.72
CA ALA A 188 -11.28 -8.75 -9.03
C ALA A 188 -11.35 -7.30 -9.51
N GLU A 189 -11.57 -6.34 -8.60
CA GLU A 189 -11.65 -4.93 -8.95
C GLU A 189 -10.28 -4.27 -8.84
N THR A 190 -9.85 -3.56 -9.89
CA THR A 190 -8.63 -2.74 -9.86
C THR A 190 -8.95 -1.26 -9.64
N LEU A 191 -8.29 -0.62 -8.69
CA LEU A 191 -8.48 0.76 -8.22
C LEU A 191 -7.19 1.59 -8.44
N PRO A 192 -7.24 2.94 -8.34
CA PRO A 192 -6.15 3.78 -8.85
C PRO A 192 -4.87 3.69 -8.02
N PHE A 193 -4.92 3.15 -6.81
CA PHE A 193 -3.74 2.98 -5.95
C PHE A 193 -3.15 1.57 -5.97
N ASP A 194 -3.75 0.63 -6.70
CA ASP A 194 -3.37 -0.79 -6.66
C ASP A 194 -1.97 -1.06 -7.20
N TRP A 195 -1.56 -0.31 -8.23
CA TRP A 195 -0.33 -0.58 -9.00
C TRP A 195 0.67 0.58 -8.97
N ILE A 196 0.44 1.56 -8.11
CA ILE A 196 1.34 2.71 -7.95
C ILE A 196 1.87 2.79 -6.53
N ARG A 197 2.99 3.49 -6.39
CA ARG A 197 3.50 3.85 -5.08
C ARG A 197 2.97 5.21 -4.68
N THR A 198 2.54 5.34 -3.43
CA THR A 198 1.97 6.58 -2.90
C THR A 198 2.53 6.89 -1.52
N ARG A 199 2.96 8.13 -1.33
CA ARG A 199 3.10 8.69 0.01
C ARG A 199 1.73 8.86 0.65
N LEU A 200 1.67 8.94 1.97
CA LEU A 200 0.41 9.19 2.68
C LEU A 200 -0.19 10.54 2.27
N GLU A 201 0.66 11.56 2.16
CA GLU A 201 0.32 12.91 1.70
C GLU A 201 -0.24 12.88 0.28
N GLY A 202 0.27 11.98 -0.56
CA GLY A 202 -0.26 11.75 -1.90
C GLY A 202 -1.69 11.22 -1.88
N VAL A 203 -1.97 10.22 -1.04
CA VAL A 203 -3.33 9.69 -0.87
C VAL A 203 -4.28 10.79 -0.40
N LEU A 204 -3.92 11.52 0.66
CA LEU A 204 -4.73 12.64 1.17
C LEU A 204 -4.96 13.71 0.10
N HIS A 205 -3.92 14.11 -0.62
CA HIS A 205 -4.01 15.09 -1.70
C HIS A 205 -4.98 14.63 -2.80
N PHE A 206 -4.87 13.40 -3.28
CA PHE A 206 -5.74 12.90 -4.36
C PHE A 206 -7.19 12.72 -3.91
N LEU A 207 -7.42 12.29 -2.67
CA LEU A 207 -8.76 12.23 -2.11
C LEU A 207 -9.38 13.61 -1.96
N ARG A 208 -8.62 14.62 -1.51
CA ARG A 208 -9.14 15.99 -1.31
C ARG A 208 -9.35 16.77 -2.60
N SER A 209 -8.46 16.57 -3.58
CA SER A 209 -8.44 17.32 -4.83
C SER A 209 -9.19 16.66 -5.99
N GLY A 210 -9.77 15.47 -5.76
CA GLY A 210 -10.40 14.70 -6.84
C GLY A 210 -9.37 14.24 -7.88
N PHE A 211 -8.19 13.80 -7.42
CA PHE A 211 -7.09 13.27 -8.24
C PHE A 211 -6.40 14.32 -9.14
N ALA A 212 -6.41 15.60 -8.74
CA ALA A 212 -5.67 16.63 -9.46
C ALA A 212 -4.15 16.33 -9.41
N GLY A 213 -3.50 16.39 -10.58
CA GLY A 213 -2.06 16.11 -10.73
C GLY A 213 -1.69 14.63 -10.63
N PHE A 214 -2.65 13.71 -10.72
CA PHE A 214 -2.39 12.26 -10.63
C PHE A 214 -1.51 11.70 -11.77
N TYR A 215 -1.34 12.42 -12.88
CA TYR A 215 -0.45 11.98 -13.97
C TYR A 215 0.84 12.78 -14.03
N ASP A 216 1.06 13.67 -13.07
CA ASP A 216 2.23 14.54 -13.03
C ASP A 216 3.41 13.79 -12.43
N PHE A 217 4.57 13.89 -13.07
CA PHE A 217 5.83 13.32 -12.61
C PHE A 217 6.99 14.25 -12.98
N ASP A 218 8.09 14.15 -12.23
CA ASP A 218 9.27 14.99 -12.41
C ASP A 218 10.40 14.22 -13.09
N THR A 219 10.53 12.93 -12.77
CA THR A 219 11.62 12.08 -13.24
C THR A 219 11.07 10.87 -13.98
N ARG A 220 11.73 10.56 -15.11
CA ARG A 220 11.55 9.33 -15.89
C ARG A 220 12.89 8.63 -16.00
N GLU A 221 13.00 7.42 -15.49
CA GLU A 221 14.28 6.71 -15.38
C GLU A 221 14.11 5.20 -15.64
N PRO A 222 14.97 4.56 -16.45
CA PRO A 222 14.97 3.11 -16.59
C PRO A 222 15.33 2.45 -15.25
N VAL A 223 14.66 1.36 -14.89
CA VAL A 223 14.89 0.68 -13.62
C VAL A 223 16.08 -0.29 -13.73
N PRO A 224 17.17 -0.10 -12.96
CA PRO A 224 18.32 -0.99 -13.00
C PRO A 224 17.94 -2.45 -12.69
N GLY A 225 18.39 -3.38 -13.53
CA GLY A 225 18.11 -4.80 -13.37
C GLY A 225 16.71 -5.27 -13.78
N ALA A 226 15.81 -4.36 -14.16
CA ALA A 226 14.47 -4.69 -14.66
C ALA A 226 14.34 -4.32 -16.15
N ALA A 227 14.63 -5.28 -17.03
CA ALA A 227 14.64 -5.08 -18.47
C ALA A 227 13.31 -4.50 -18.98
N GLY A 228 13.38 -3.36 -19.66
CA GLY A 228 12.24 -2.68 -20.28
C GLY A 228 11.36 -1.88 -19.32
N MET A 229 11.60 -1.93 -18.01
CA MET A 229 10.84 -1.17 -17.02
C MET A 229 11.36 0.27 -16.92
N VAL A 230 10.43 1.22 -16.93
CA VAL A 230 10.72 2.65 -16.76
C VAL A 230 9.84 3.16 -15.62
N MET A 231 10.48 3.78 -14.63
CA MET A 231 9.79 4.43 -13.53
C MET A 231 9.50 5.89 -13.89
N TYR A 232 8.31 6.36 -13.51
CA TYR A 232 7.89 7.75 -13.57
C TYR A 232 7.57 8.19 -12.13
N ARG A 233 8.38 9.05 -11.54
CA ARG A 233 8.19 9.49 -10.14
C ARG A 233 8.05 11.00 -10.02
N GLY A 234 7.17 11.40 -9.11
CA GLY A 234 7.11 12.76 -8.58
C GLY A 234 7.21 12.73 -7.06
N TYR A 235 6.88 13.85 -6.42
CA TYR A 235 6.89 13.92 -4.96
C TYR A 235 5.83 13.03 -4.30
N LEU A 236 4.57 13.09 -4.77
CA LEU A 236 3.43 12.45 -4.09
C LEU A 236 3.29 10.94 -4.40
N HIS A 237 3.70 10.52 -5.60
CA HIS A 237 3.47 9.18 -6.11
C HIS A 237 4.47 8.81 -7.22
N SER A 238 4.50 7.53 -7.58
CA SER A 238 5.23 7.05 -8.75
C SER A 238 4.58 5.85 -9.44
N PHE A 239 4.73 5.80 -10.76
CA PHE A 239 4.35 4.69 -11.61
C PHE A 239 5.58 3.84 -11.92
N TRP A 240 5.43 2.52 -11.74
CA TRP A 240 6.49 1.54 -11.96
C TRP A 240 6.13 0.52 -13.05
N HIS A 241 4.84 0.25 -13.18
CA HIS A 241 4.28 -0.76 -14.09
C HIS A 241 3.61 -0.15 -15.32
N ASP A 242 3.43 1.17 -15.32
CA ASP A 242 2.57 1.90 -16.25
C ASP A 242 3.25 3.19 -16.74
N ASP A 243 2.95 3.57 -17.98
CA ASP A 243 3.41 4.84 -18.56
C ASP A 243 2.31 5.94 -18.45
N PRO A 244 2.48 6.98 -17.59
CA PRO A 244 1.55 8.11 -17.44
C PRO A 244 1.31 8.94 -18.70
N GLN A 245 2.17 8.82 -19.70
CA GLN A 245 2.03 9.53 -20.97
C GLN A 245 1.15 8.78 -21.97
N GLU A 246 0.91 7.47 -21.76
CA GLU A 246 0.13 6.68 -22.71
C GLU A 246 -1.38 6.95 -22.57
N PRO A 247 -2.08 7.38 -23.65
CA PRO A 247 -3.51 7.70 -23.58
C PRO A 247 -4.40 6.54 -23.12
N ALA A 248 -4.11 5.31 -23.57
CA ALA A 248 -4.87 4.13 -23.20
C ALA A 248 -4.77 3.84 -21.69
N MET A 249 -3.59 4.03 -21.11
CA MET A 249 -3.35 3.91 -19.68
C MET A 249 -4.15 4.96 -18.90
N ARG A 250 -4.06 6.24 -19.28
CA ARG A 250 -4.81 7.33 -18.61
C ARG A 250 -6.31 7.08 -18.65
N GLU A 251 -6.83 6.57 -19.76
CA GLU A 251 -8.23 6.19 -19.87
C GLU A 251 -8.58 5.03 -18.91
N ARG A 252 -7.72 4.01 -18.75
CA ARG A 252 -7.89 2.96 -17.73
C ARG A 252 -7.92 3.55 -16.32
N TYR A 253 -6.97 4.40 -15.95
CA TYR A 253 -6.91 4.99 -14.61
C TYR A 253 -8.06 5.95 -14.34
N ASN A 254 -8.54 6.72 -15.33
CA ASN A 254 -9.73 7.54 -15.17
C ASN A 254 -10.96 6.68 -14.77
N ARG A 255 -11.12 5.50 -15.36
CA ARG A 255 -12.17 4.54 -14.93
C ARG A 255 -11.90 3.96 -13.54
N ARG A 256 -10.65 3.69 -13.17
CA ARG A 256 -10.26 3.26 -11.81
C ARG A 256 -10.59 4.36 -10.78
N ILE A 257 -10.22 5.60 -11.06
CA ILE A 257 -10.50 6.79 -10.25
C ILE A 257 -12.01 6.97 -10.09
N HIS A 258 -12.76 6.98 -11.19
CA HIS A 258 -14.22 7.10 -11.15
C HIS A 258 -14.84 6.02 -10.25
N ARG A 259 -14.44 4.75 -10.41
CA ARG A 259 -14.93 3.65 -9.56
C ARG A 259 -14.65 3.90 -8.08
N LEU A 260 -13.42 4.29 -7.72
CA LEU A 260 -13.09 4.67 -6.35
C LEU A 260 -13.99 5.81 -5.86
N GLN A 261 -14.18 6.86 -6.65
CA GLN A 261 -15.00 8.02 -6.28
C GLN A 261 -16.48 7.67 -6.06
N THR A 262 -16.98 6.59 -6.69
CA THR A 262 -18.36 6.10 -6.51
C THR A 262 -18.54 5.15 -5.32
N ILE A 263 -17.47 4.80 -4.60
CA ILE A 263 -17.60 3.94 -3.41
C ILE A 263 -18.42 4.67 -2.34
N ASN A 264 -19.32 3.92 -1.70
CA ASN A 264 -20.16 4.40 -0.61
C ASN A 264 -20.10 3.39 0.55
N ALA A 265 -19.68 3.86 1.71
CA ALA A 265 -19.53 3.16 2.97
C ALA A 265 -20.55 3.63 4.03
N GLU A 266 -21.73 4.10 3.63
CA GLU A 266 -22.79 4.49 4.57
C GLU A 266 -23.57 3.28 5.12
N GLN A 267 -23.79 2.30 4.24
CA GLN A 267 -24.66 1.14 4.50
C GLN A 267 -23.88 -0.18 4.63
N GLN A 268 -22.70 -0.28 4.03
CA GLN A 268 -21.86 -1.47 4.07
C GLN A 268 -20.42 -1.11 4.42
N PRO A 269 -19.71 -1.99 5.14
CA PRO A 269 -18.33 -1.73 5.51
C PRO A 269 -17.43 -1.75 4.28
N VAL A 270 -16.55 -0.75 4.21
CA VAL A 270 -15.44 -0.70 3.25
C VAL A 270 -14.16 -0.70 4.04
N LEU A 271 -13.33 -1.72 3.82
CA LEU A 271 -12.02 -1.84 4.42
C LEU A 271 -10.96 -1.28 3.47
N PHE A 272 -10.44 -0.12 3.84
CA PHE A 272 -9.30 0.51 3.20
C PHE A 272 -8.02 -0.05 3.81
N VAL A 273 -7.11 -0.53 2.97
CA VAL A 273 -5.86 -1.18 3.39
C VAL A 273 -4.69 -0.34 2.90
N ARG A 274 -3.79 0.03 3.82
CA ARG A 274 -2.53 0.71 3.53
C ARG A 274 -1.40 -0.04 4.21
N SER A 275 -0.44 -0.56 3.44
CA SER A 275 0.91 -0.80 3.98
C SER A 275 1.60 0.56 4.06
N ILE A 276 2.08 0.97 5.23
CA ILE A 276 2.67 2.30 5.39
C ILE A 276 4.07 2.34 4.79
N GLY A 277 4.45 3.48 4.18
CA GLY A 277 5.75 3.61 3.55
C GLY A 277 6.89 3.90 4.55
N SER A 278 6.57 4.60 5.64
CA SER A 278 7.43 4.87 6.78
C SER A 278 6.64 4.77 8.08
N THR A 279 7.29 4.42 9.20
CA THR A 279 6.69 4.54 10.55
C THR A 279 6.21 5.95 10.87
N ASP A 280 6.79 6.97 10.21
CA ASP A 280 6.39 8.37 10.39
C ASP A 280 4.97 8.67 9.87
N GLU A 281 4.36 7.74 9.13
CA GLU A 281 2.96 7.84 8.71
C GLU A 281 1.97 7.55 9.85
N LEU A 282 2.39 6.84 10.91
CA LEU A 282 1.49 6.42 11.99
C LEU A 282 0.78 7.59 12.69
N PRO A 283 1.46 8.70 13.08
CA PRO A 283 0.79 9.85 13.68
C PRO A 283 -0.33 10.47 12.81
N HIS A 284 -0.29 10.24 11.49
CA HIS A 284 -1.25 10.77 10.53
C HIS A 284 -2.40 9.80 10.21
N ALA A 285 -2.45 8.63 10.87
CA ALA A 285 -3.49 7.63 10.66
C ALA A 285 -4.91 8.17 10.86
N LEU A 286 -5.12 9.01 11.89
CA LEU A 286 -6.43 9.58 12.19
C LEU A 286 -6.86 10.65 11.18
N GLU A 287 -5.91 11.37 10.59
CA GLU A 287 -6.20 12.31 9.50
C GLU A 287 -6.70 11.55 8.27
N LEU A 288 -5.99 10.47 7.89
CA LEU A 288 -6.42 9.59 6.80
C LEU A 288 -7.78 8.97 7.08
N LEU A 289 -8.00 8.41 8.27
CA LEU A 289 -9.28 7.82 8.64
C LEU A 289 -10.41 8.85 8.58
N SER A 290 -10.17 10.08 9.06
CA SER A 290 -11.15 11.16 9.01
C SER A 290 -11.51 11.53 7.56
N GLU A 291 -10.53 11.60 6.67
CA GLU A 291 -10.75 11.82 5.23
C GLU A 291 -11.57 10.69 4.60
N LEU A 292 -11.25 9.42 4.93
CA LEU A 292 -11.99 8.27 4.42
C LEU A 292 -13.45 8.25 4.90
N VAL A 293 -13.69 8.51 6.18
CA VAL A 293 -15.03 8.60 6.76
C VAL A 293 -15.81 9.76 6.14
N HIS A 294 -15.18 10.92 6.00
CA HIS A 294 -15.79 12.09 5.38
C HIS A 294 -16.20 11.82 3.93
N ARG A 295 -15.31 11.20 3.16
CA ARG A 295 -15.51 11.01 1.72
C ARG A 295 -16.41 9.82 1.38
N PHE A 296 -16.28 8.72 2.10
CA PHE A 296 -16.93 7.45 1.75
C PHE A 296 -18.09 7.10 2.69
N GLY A 297 -18.10 7.58 3.93
CA GLY A 297 -19.19 7.36 4.88
C GLY A 297 -18.76 6.65 6.17
N ARG A 298 -19.69 6.57 7.12
CA ARG A 298 -19.42 6.15 8.52
C ARG A 298 -18.93 4.72 8.71
N GLN A 299 -19.12 3.83 7.74
CA GLN A 299 -18.62 2.45 7.79
C GLN A 299 -17.28 2.29 7.04
N ALA A 300 -16.62 3.38 6.69
CA ALA A 300 -15.22 3.33 6.28
C ALA A 300 -14.35 2.85 7.45
N ARG A 301 -13.56 1.82 7.20
CA ARG A 301 -12.61 1.22 8.14
C ARG A 301 -11.21 1.29 7.55
N LEU A 302 -10.21 1.56 8.37
CA LEU A 302 -8.81 1.63 7.95
C LEU A 302 -8.00 0.51 8.62
N LEU A 303 -7.34 -0.30 7.79
CA LEU A 303 -6.27 -1.22 8.18
C LEU A 303 -4.93 -0.62 7.76
N LEU A 304 -4.08 -0.28 8.75
CA LEU A 304 -2.68 0.06 8.54
C LEU A 304 -1.79 -1.15 8.81
N ILE A 305 -0.99 -1.54 7.83
CA ILE A 305 0.01 -2.59 7.97
C ILE A 305 1.37 -1.92 8.15
N VAL A 306 2.03 -2.21 9.25
CA VAL A 306 3.39 -1.75 9.54
C VAL A 306 4.33 -2.91 9.34
N ASP A 307 5.18 -2.81 8.33
CA ASP A 307 6.07 -3.89 7.93
C ASP A 307 7.31 -3.99 8.81
N PHE A 308 7.95 -5.17 8.73
CA PHE A 308 9.25 -5.45 9.34
C PHE A 308 9.30 -5.29 10.86
N GLN A 309 8.18 -5.57 11.53
CA GLN A 309 8.06 -5.46 12.98
C GLN A 309 8.36 -6.80 13.65
N SER A 310 9.47 -6.90 14.39
CA SER A 310 9.81 -8.13 15.11
C SER A 310 9.03 -8.30 16.42
N ASN A 311 8.75 -7.19 17.11
CA ASN A 311 7.96 -7.16 18.34
C ASN A 311 7.53 -5.70 18.62
N PRO A 312 6.23 -5.40 18.84
CA PRO A 312 5.10 -6.33 18.82
C PRO A 312 4.73 -6.82 17.42
N HIS A 313 3.94 -7.89 17.33
CA HIS A 313 3.38 -8.41 16.08
C HIS A 313 1.88 -8.70 16.25
N GLY A 314 1.13 -8.63 15.15
CA GLY A 314 -0.30 -8.91 15.12
C GLY A 314 -1.19 -7.66 15.18
N PRO A 315 -2.51 -7.85 15.35
CA PRO A 315 -3.49 -6.78 15.32
C PRO A 315 -3.50 -5.94 16.60
N ILE A 316 -3.71 -4.64 16.42
CA ILE A 316 -3.79 -3.63 17.47
C ILE A 316 -4.99 -2.73 17.18
N VAL A 317 -5.76 -2.44 18.22
CA VAL A 317 -6.79 -1.41 18.22
C VAL A 317 -6.40 -0.27 19.15
N VAL A 318 -6.81 0.95 18.78
CA VAL A 318 -6.59 2.15 19.59
C VAL A 318 -7.89 2.51 20.30
N GLN A 319 -7.82 2.75 21.62
CA GLN A 319 -8.98 3.10 22.43
C GLN A 319 -9.67 4.36 21.88
N GLY A 320 -11.00 4.30 21.75
CA GLY A 320 -11.80 5.39 21.18
C GLY A 320 -11.77 5.49 19.64
N GLN A 321 -11.04 4.61 18.95
CA GLN A 321 -10.91 4.61 17.48
C GLN A 321 -11.38 3.28 16.86
N PRO A 322 -12.70 2.98 16.90
CA PRO A 322 -13.24 1.69 16.48
C PRO A 322 -13.16 1.44 14.96
N SER A 323 -12.78 2.44 14.17
CA SER A 323 -12.60 2.32 12.71
C SER A 323 -11.13 2.26 12.29
N LEU A 324 -10.19 2.12 13.23
CA LEU A 324 -8.76 1.96 12.97
C LEU A 324 -8.26 0.61 13.50
N LEU A 325 -7.68 -0.19 12.62
CA LEU A 325 -6.91 -1.38 12.95
C LEU A 325 -5.46 -1.17 12.48
N ILE A 326 -4.50 -1.40 13.36
CA ILE A 326 -3.07 -1.43 13.03
C ILE A 326 -2.62 -2.88 13.10
N TYR A 327 -1.80 -3.31 12.14
CA TYR A 327 -1.24 -4.66 12.12
C TYR A 327 0.27 -4.58 12.03
N TYR A 328 0.96 -4.99 13.10
CA TYR A 328 2.42 -5.10 13.09
C TYR A 328 2.83 -6.43 12.44
N PHE A 329 3.43 -6.31 11.27
CA PHE A 329 3.71 -7.43 10.39
C PHE A 329 5.19 -7.80 10.43
N ASN A 330 5.48 -9.03 10.83
CA ASN A 330 6.86 -9.51 10.95
C ASN A 330 7.49 -9.75 9.57
N ARG A 331 8.76 -9.35 9.45
CA ARG A 331 9.64 -9.58 8.31
C ARG A 331 9.62 -11.03 7.81
N ASP A 332 9.57 -12.00 8.72
CA ASP A 332 9.71 -13.43 8.38
C ASP A 332 8.58 -13.92 7.46
N PHE A 333 7.43 -13.24 7.47
CA PHE A 333 6.29 -13.58 6.62
C PHE A 333 6.43 -13.10 5.16
N HIS A 334 7.36 -12.18 4.87
CA HIS A 334 7.69 -11.77 3.50
C HIS A 334 8.38 -12.86 2.69
N ASP A 335 8.86 -13.94 3.33
CA ASP A 335 9.49 -15.08 2.66
C ASP A 335 8.49 -16.17 2.22
N THR A 336 7.18 -15.91 2.39
CA THR A 336 6.16 -16.85 1.94
C THR A 336 6.10 -16.87 0.41
N ARG A 337 5.93 -18.06 -0.18
CA ARG A 337 6.05 -18.36 -1.63
C ARG A 337 4.99 -17.69 -2.55
N GLY A 338 4.36 -16.61 -2.08
CA GLY A 338 3.32 -15.86 -2.77
C GLY A 338 3.81 -14.54 -3.39
N LEU A 339 2.93 -13.94 -4.19
CA LEU A 339 3.09 -12.58 -4.72
C LEU A 339 2.56 -11.51 -3.74
N GLY A 340 1.65 -11.89 -2.84
CA GLY A 340 1.01 -10.99 -1.87
C GLY A 340 1.48 -11.28 -0.44
N PRO A 341 2.20 -10.35 0.21
CA PRO A 341 2.72 -10.58 1.57
C PRO A 341 1.63 -10.45 2.65
N TYR A 342 0.46 -9.88 2.34
CA TYR A 342 -0.50 -9.41 3.35
C TYR A 342 -1.76 -10.25 3.50
N ASN A 343 -1.70 -11.53 3.16
CA ASN A 343 -2.87 -12.41 3.26
C ASN A 343 -3.44 -12.45 4.69
N ASP A 344 -2.58 -12.62 5.70
CA ASP A 344 -3.02 -12.71 7.09
C ASP A 344 -3.50 -11.37 7.66
N PRO A 345 -2.77 -10.24 7.50
CA PRO A 345 -3.29 -8.92 7.88
C PRO A 345 -4.63 -8.57 7.24
N VAL A 346 -4.80 -8.84 5.93
CA VAL A 346 -6.04 -8.51 5.23
C VAL A 346 -7.20 -9.37 5.72
N ARG A 347 -7.00 -10.67 5.93
CA ARG A 347 -8.04 -11.55 6.49
C ARG A 347 -8.42 -11.15 7.91
N CYS A 348 -7.43 -10.82 8.74
CA CYS A 348 -7.67 -10.28 10.09
C CYS A 348 -8.50 -8.98 10.02
N GLY A 349 -8.16 -8.05 9.12
CA GLY A 349 -8.93 -6.83 8.91
C GLY A 349 -10.37 -7.08 8.44
N LEU A 350 -10.59 -8.09 7.60
CA LEU A 350 -11.93 -8.48 7.16
C LEU A 350 -12.77 -9.04 8.31
N ASP A 351 -12.19 -9.92 9.13
CA ASP A 351 -12.86 -10.48 10.32
C ASP A 351 -13.23 -9.36 11.31
N TRP A 352 -12.29 -8.45 11.57
CA TRP A 352 -12.53 -7.27 12.41
C TRP A 352 -13.62 -6.36 11.83
N ALA A 353 -13.62 -6.12 10.51
CA ALA A 353 -14.60 -5.24 9.86
C ALA A 353 -16.05 -5.77 9.96
N VAL A 354 -16.23 -7.09 10.09
CA VAL A 354 -17.54 -7.72 10.35
C VAL A 354 -17.84 -7.95 11.84
N GLY A 355 -17.00 -7.41 12.73
CA GLY A 355 -17.22 -7.43 14.18
C GLY A 355 -16.77 -8.70 14.90
N ARG A 356 -15.94 -9.55 14.27
CA ARG A 356 -15.34 -10.71 14.95
C ARG A 356 -14.21 -10.27 15.85
N ASP A 357 -14.01 -11.01 16.92
CA ASP A 357 -12.81 -10.87 17.75
C ASP A 357 -11.59 -11.40 16.98
N VAL A 358 -10.55 -10.58 16.91
CA VAL A 358 -9.29 -10.89 16.24
C VAL A 358 -8.12 -10.98 17.23
N GLY A 359 -8.40 -10.96 18.54
CA GLY A 359 -7.38 -10.99 19.58
C GLY A 359 -6.48 -9.75 19.55
N ALA A 360 -7.02 -8.60 19.16
CA ALA A 360 -6.24 -7.38 19.04
C ALA A 360 -5.76 -6.87 20.41
N ALA A 361 -4.48 -6.52 20.51
CA ALA A 361 -4.00 -5.77 21.66
C ALA A 361 -4.62 -4.36 21.67
N VAL A 362 -4.96 -3.86 22.85
CA VAL A 362 -5.59 -2.54 23.00
C VAL A 362 -4.55 -1.55 23.51
N TYR A 363 -4.38 -0.46 22.76
CA TYR A 363 -3.51 0.66 23.15
C TYR A 363 -4.35 1.86 23.57
N PRO A 364 -3.91 2.64 24.59
CA PRO A 364 -4.68 3.77 25.10
C PRO A 364 -4.73 4.95 24.11
N SER A 365 -3.76 5.06 23.20
CA SER A 365 -3.71 6.12 22.20
C SER A 365 -2.90 5.69 20.97
N LEU A 366 -2.99 6.47 19.89
CA LEU A 366 -2.24 6.22 18.67
C LEU A 366 -0.74 6.48 18.88
N GLU A 367 -0.38 7.45 19.71
CA GLU A 367 1.00 7.75 20.09
C GLU A 367 1.63 6.59 20.84
N ALA A 368 0.87 5.96 21.76
CA ALA A 368 1.33 4.77 22.48
C ALA A 368 1.56 3.59 21.53
N ALA A 369 0.69 3.40 20.53
CA ALA A 369 0.92 2.41 19.49
C ALA A 369 2.17 2.78 18.67
N ALA A 370 2.24 4.00 18.12
CA ALA A 370 3.37 4.46 17.31
C ALA A 370 4.73 4.34 18.01
N ALA A 371 4.79 4.58 19.32
CA ALA A 371 6.00 4.43 20.13
C ALA A 371 6.51 2.98 20.20
N MET A 372 5.67 1.99 19.93
CA MET A 372 6.06 0.57 19.87
C MET A 372 6.53 0.14 18.49
N ALA A 373 6.30 0.95 17.45
CA ALA A 373 6.72 0.61 16.10
C ALA A 373 8.24 0.78 15.94
N GLN A 374 8.89 -0.22 15.38
CA GLN A 374 10.28 -0.17 14.99
C GLN A 374 10.43 0.74 13.76
N PRO A 375 11.38 1.70 13.77
CA PRO A 375 11.58 2.62 12.64
C PRO A 375 11.79 1.87 11.32
N MET A 376 11.07 2.28 10.29
CA MET A 376 11.22 1.76 8.93
C MET A 376 10.83 2.82 7.91
N ASP A 377 11.44 2.76 6.72
CA ASP A 377 11.18 3.68 5.61
C ASP A 377 11.17 2.97 4.25
N PHE A 378 10.95 1.64 4.25
CA PHE A 378 11.14 0.79 3.08
C PHE A 378 10.28 1.22 1.88
N GLY A 379 9.10 1.78 2.11
CA GLY A 379 8.18 2.18 1.04
C GLY A 379 8.71 3.33 0.20
N TYR A 380 9.70 4.07 0.71
CA TYR A 380 10.42 5.11 -0.03
C TYR A 380 11.50 4.54 -0.96
N ASN A 381 11.77 3.24 -0.90
CA ASN A 381 12.70 2.56 -1.78
C ASN A 381 11.93 1.72 -2.82
N GLY A 382 12.36 1.85 -4.06
CA GLY A 382 11.80 1.26 -5.25
C GLY A 382 12.56 0.04 -5.76
N LEU A 383 12.19 -0.45 -6.93
CA LEU A 383 12.94 -1.48 -7.65
C LEU A 383 14.28 -0.92 -8.15
N GLY A 384 15.29 -1.79 -8.29
CA GLY A 384 16.60 -1.39 -8.81
C GLY A 384 17.39 -0.44 -7.90
N GLY A 385 17.03 -0.34 -6.61
CA GLY A 385 17.66 0.58 -5.66
C GLY A 385 17.31 2.06 -5.87
N LEU A 386 16.36 2.37 -6.76
CA LEU A 386 15.91 3.74 -6.99
C LEU A 386 14.96 4.20 -5.89
N ARG A 387 14.96 5.50 -5.57
CA ARG A 387 13.96 6.09 -4.67
C ARG A 387 12.59 6.10 -5.33
N ALA A 388 11.55 5.79 -4.56
CA ALA A 388 10.18 5.75 -5.03
C ALA A 388 9.57 7.14 -5.28
N PHE A 389 10.13 8.19 -4.69
CA PHE A 389 9.59 9.53 -4.75
C PHE A 389 10.70 10.55 -4.94
N GLU A 390 10.37 11.68 -5.53
CA GLU A 390 11.22 12.86 -5.44
C GLU A 390 11.24 13.42 -4.01
N GLU A 391 12.26 14.22 -3.73
CA GLU A 391 12.33 15.04 -2.53
C GLU A 391 11.31 16.18 -2.60
N ALA A 392 10.90 16.71 -1.44
CA ALA A 392 9.89 17.76 -1.35
C ALA A 392 10.22 18.96 -2.27
N PRO A 393 9.24 19.51 -3.01
CA PRO A 393 9.44 20.73 -3.80
C PRO A 393 10.03 21.84 -2.92
N GLY A 394 11.19 22.38 -3.29
CA GLY A 394 11.92 23.37 -2.51
C GLY A 394 13.10 22.83 -1.67
N SER A 395 13.18 21.51 -1.44
CA SER A 395 14.38 20.89 -0.84
C SER A 395 15.63 21.12 -1.71
N ARG A 396 15.49 21.01 -3.04
CA ARG A 396 16.57 21.28 -4.00
C ARG A 396 17.03 22.74 -3.95
N LEU A 397 16.12 23.70 -3.78
CA LEU A 397 16.47 25.11 -3.58
C LEU A 397 17.23 25.30 -2.26
N ARG A 398 16.86 24.60 -1.19
CA ARG A 398 17.56 24.69 0.10
C ARG A 398 18.98 24.11 0.02
N VAL A 399 19.16 22.99 -0.66
CA VAL A 399 20.49 22.37 -0.88
C VAL A 399 21.33 23.23 -1.82
N GLN A 400 20.76 23.74 -2.91
CA GLN A 400 21.46 24.64 -3.83
C GLN A 400 21.79 25.98 -3.17
N MET A 401 20.93 26.53 -2.30
CA MET A 401 21.22 27.74 -1.53
C MET A 401 22.27 27.49 -0.45
N LEU A 402 22.27 26.34 0.22
CA LEU A 402 23.33 25.96 1.17
C LEU A 402 24.66 25.69 0.48
N ALA A 403 24.65 25.12 -0.73
CA ALA A 403 25.85 24.92 -1.55
C ALA A 403 26.35 26.25 -2.14
N ALA A 404 25.45 27.13 -2.59
CA ALA A 404 25.78 28.44 -3.17
C ALA A 404 26.16 29.49 -2.10
N SER A 405 25.74 29.32 -0.84
CA SER A 405 26.12 30.21 0.27
C SER A 405 27.52 29.95 0.82
N GLY A 406 28.35 29.14 0.14
CA GLY A 406 29.80 29.19 0.33
C GLY A 406 30.24 28.71 1.71
N GLY A 407 29.97 27.45 2.03
CA GLY A 407 30.54 26.75 3.19
C GLY A 407 32.05 26.50 3.07
N GLY A 408 32.84 27.54 2.82
CA GLY A 408 34.30 27.53 2.94
C GLY A 408 34.81 27.64 4.39
N GLY A 409 33.93 27.59 5.40
CA GLY A 409 34.31 27.88 6.80
C GLY A 409 33.84 26.89 7.87
N LEU A 410 33.02 25.87 7.57
CA LEU A 410 32.43 24.99 8.59
C LEU A 410 32.88 23.52 8.55
N ALA A 411 33.57 23.10 7.48
CA ALA A 411 34.19 21.77 7.43
C ALA A 411 35.38 21.60 8.42
N ALA A 412 35.92 22.69 8.98
CA ALA A 412 37.06 22.64 9.92
C ALA A 412 36.65 22.53 11.40
N ARG A 413 35.37 22.61 11.75
CA ARG A 413 34.92 22.60 13.17
C ARG A 413 34.27 21.29 13.63
N ALA A 414 34.04 20.34 12.72
CA ALA A 414 33.61 18.98 13.07
C ALA A 414 34.78 18.04 13.41
N ALA A 415 36.03 18.51 13.32
CA ALA A 415 37.24 17.73 13.60
C ALA A 415 38.01 18.14 14.87
N SER A 416 37.43 18.95 15.78
CA SER A 416 38.15 19.43 16.98
C SER A 416 37.40 19.28 18.32
N ILE A 417 36.46 18.33 18.44
CA ILE A 417 35.79 18.04 19.72
C ILE A 417 36.38 16.80 20.44
N ASP A 418 37.37 16.12 19.85
CA ASP A 418 38.14 15.06 20.52
C ASP A 418 39.59 15.51 20.81
N ALA A 419 39.78 16.44 21.76
CA ALA A 419 41.06 16.63 22.47
C ALA A 419 40.92 17.65 23.62
N ALA A 420 40.34 17.23 24.75
CA ALA A 420 40.61 17.86 26.05
C ALA A 420 40.15 16.94 27.20
N ALA A 421 41.02 15.99 27.58
CA ALA A 421 40.99 15.42 28.93
C ALA A 421 41.69 16.40 29.88
N PRO A 422 41.18 16.66 31.10
CA PRO A 422 41.92 17.41 32.10
C PRO A 422 42.93 16.48 32.78
N ALA A 423 44.19 16.89 32.77
CA ALA A 423 45.15 16.55 33.81
C ALA A 423 45.05 17.63 34.89
N GLY A 424 44.85 17.21 36.15
CA GLY A 424 44.71 18.06 37.32
C GLY A 424 43.93 17.37 38.41
#